data_AF-A3ISR3-F1
#
_entry.id   AF-A3ISR3-F1
#
_cell.length_a   1.000
_cell.length_b   1.000
_cell.length_c   1.000
_cell.angle_alpha   90.00
_cell.angle_beta   90.00
_cell.angle_gamma   90.00
#
_symmetry.space_group_name_H-M   'P 1'
#
loop_
_entity.id
_entity.type
_entity.pdbx_description
1 polymer ?
#
loop_
_entity_poly.entity_id
_entity_poly.type
_entity_poly.pdbx_seq_one_letter_code
_entity_poly.pdbx_strand_id
1 'polypeptide(L)'
;MNNKNHKEIRNDIELTNPEQMYQIKDSQGNIVDIEEANGRQLFNHYRHNMTNYDKILDDVRKQQGYVSGRQEKQAAIGAAEKVLELQRNEHIKVVKDAQIKGNFIKQLFQKFGVATASALTQKLDELSENIKQISHLENSQRSLQTWNDTYRVQKELVKELLKQKNVSEDVIIEVDKIYGTRSVNKAVEMGCQLFNWEASQTIKLIKSAVRYSKLKLEE
;
A
#
# COMPACT_ATOMS: atom_id res chain seq x y z
N MET A 1 4.80 -63.83 26.29
CA MET A 1 3.52 -63.37 25.72
C MET A 1 3.60 -61.86 25.47
N ASN A 2 3.49 -61.47 24.18
CA ASN A 2 3.22 -60.14 23.60
C ASN A 2 3.79 -58.84 24.21
N ASN A 3 4.99 -58.47 23.75
CA ASN A 3 5.47 -57.06 23.67
C ASN A 3 4.93 -56.40 22.38
N LYS A 4 3.60 -56.25 22.26
CA LYS A 4 2.97 -55.52 21.15
C LYS A 4 2.61 -54.10 21.61
N ASN A 5 3.27 -53.10 21.01
CA ASN A 5 2.84 -51.71 20.88
C ASN A 5 2.58 -50.91 22.17
N HIS A 6 3.61 -50.62 22.96
CA HIS A 6 3.61 -49.34 23.68
C HIS A 6 3.97 -48.25 22.66
N LYS A 7 2.95 -47.68 22.02
CA LYS A 7 3.08 -46.42 21.27
C LYS A 7 3.72 -45.42 22.25
N GLU A 8 4.91 -44.88 21.91
CA GLU A 8 5.62 -44.01 22.84
C GLU A 8 4.82 -42.71 23.00
N ILE A 9 4.37 -42.42 24.22
CA ILE A 9 3.61 -41.22 24.61
C ILE A 9 4.23 -39.93 24.06
N ARG A 10 5.57 -39.92 23.96
CA ARG A 10 6.35 -38.85 23.35
C ARG A 10 5.85 -38.43 21.96
N ASN A 11 5.46 -39.38 21.12
CA ASN A 11 5.02 -39.13 19.75
C ASN A 11 3.58 -38.63 19.65
N ASP A 12 2.79 -38.77 20.72
CA ASP A 12 1.42 -38.26 20.80
C ASP A 12 1.37 -36.80 21.28
N ILE A 13 2.54 -36.21 21.61
CA ILE A 13 2.64 -34.80 21.97
C ILE A 13 2.62 -33.92 20.72
N GLU A 14 1.71 -32.94 20.73
CA GLU A 14 1.49 -32.00 19.64
C GLU A 14 1.35 -30.56 20.18
N LEU A 15 1.67 -29.59 19.32
CA LEU A 15 1.39 -28.19 19.60
C LEU A 15 -0.11 -27.95 19.49
N THR A 16 -0.68 -27.29 20.49
CA THR A 16 -2.10 -26.93 20.53
C THR A 16 -2.32 -25.43 20.39
N ASN A 17 -1.45 -24.64 21.01
CA ASN A 17 -1.54 -23.17 21.01
C ASN A 17 -0.19 -22.54 20.63
N PRO A 18 0.31 -22.74 19.38
CA PRO A 18 1.60 -22.22 18.94
C PRO A 18 1.68 -20.68 19.01
N GLU A 19 0.56 -19.97 18.92
CA GLU A 19 0.48 -18.52 19.03
C GLU A 19 0.85 -17.97 20.42
N GLN A 20 0.84 -18.81 21.47
CA GLN A 20 1.22 -18.41 22.83
C GLN A 20 2.73 -18.42 23.08
N MET A 21 3.53 -18.63 22.03
CA MET A 21 4.99 -18.71 22.10
C MET A 21 5.64 -17.51 22.79
N TYR A 22 5.08 -16.31 22.58
CA TYR A 22 5.61 -15.06 23.11
C TYR A 22 4.80 -14.49 24.28
N GLN A 23 3.77 -15.22 24.74
CA GLN A 23 2.90 -14.81 25.84
C GLN A 23 3.14 -15.70 27.06
N ILE A 24 4.36 -15.61 27.62
CA ILE A 24 4.78 -16.48 28.71
C ILE A 24 3.98 -16.16 29.97
N LYS A 25 3.40 -17.18 30.57
CA LYS A 25 2.71 -17.06 31.85
C LYS A 25 3.55 -17.62 32.99
N ASP A 26 3.61 -16.89 34.09
CA ASP A 26 4.16 -17.42 35.33
C ASP A 26 3.22 -18.47 35.96
N SER A 27 3.63 -19.05 37.08
CA SER A 27 2.85 -20.03 37.84
C SER A 27 1.54 -19.47 38.42
N GLN A 28 1.37 -18.15 38.46
CA GLN A 28 0.19 -17.44 38.96
C GLN A 28 -0.73 -17.00 37.81
N GLY A 29 -0.32 -17.21 36.56
CA GLY A 29 -1.06 -16.85 35.35
C GLY A 29 -0.80 -15.45 34.82
N ASN A 30 0.15 -14.69 35.40
CA ASN A 30 0.52 -13.36 34.93
C ASN A 30 1.44 -13.46 33.71
N ILE A 31 1.32 -12.51 32.79
CA ILE A 31 2.19 -12.42 31.61
C ILE A 31 3.55 -11.87 32.06
N VAL A 32 4.62 -12.57 31.68
CA VAL A 32 6.02 -12.20 31.93
C VAL A 32 6.71 -11.98 30.60
N ASP A 33 7.60 -10.99 30.53
CA ASP A 33 8.43 -10.79 29.35
C ASP A 33 9.35 -12.00 29.12
N ILE A 34 9.55 -12.36 27.85
CA ILE A 34 10.39 -13.48 27.46
C ILE A 34 11.85 -13.29 27.86
N GLU A 35 12.31 -12.03 27.91
CA GLU A 35 13.67 -11.68 28.31
C GLU A 35 13.88 -11.80 29.83
N GLU A 36 12.81 -11.67 30.61
CA GLU A 36 12.83 -11.75 32.08
C GLU A 36 12.46 -13.14 32.61
N ALA A 37 11.84 -13.97 31.78
CA ALA A 37 11.41 -15.31 32.14
C ALA A 37 12.60 -16.26 32.34
N ASN A 38 12.66 -16.92 33.50
CA ASN A 38 13.68 -17.93 33.74
C ASN A 38 13.39 -19.23 32.98
N GLY A 39 14.43 -20.05 32.77
CA GLY A 39 14.32 -21.29 31.99
C GLY A 39 13.25 -22.27 32.49
N ARG A 40 12.92 -22.26 33.78
CA ARG A 40 11.88 -23.11 34.36
C ARG A 40 10.47 -22.59 34.05
N GLN A 41 10.26 -21.27 34.10
CA GLN A 41 9.01 -20.63 33.71
C GLN A 41 8.74 -20.87 32.22
N LEU A 42 9.75 -20.67 31.38
CA LEU A 42 9.68 -20.96 29.94
C LEU A 42 9.30 -22.41 29.68
N PHE A 43 10.04 -23.35 30.28
CA PHE A 43 9.79 -24.78 30.09
C PHE A 43 8.38 -25.19 30.53
N ASN A 44 7.93 -24.70 31.69
CA ASN A 44 6.59 -25.00 32.20
C ASN A 44 5.50 -24.39 31.31
N HIS A 45 5.64 -23.14 30.89
CA HIS A 45 4.69 -22.49 29.99
C HIS A 45 4.57 -23.26 28.67
N TYR A 46 5.70 -23.57 28.04
CA TYR A 46 5.71 -24.29 26.76
C TYR A 46 5.12 -25.69 26.89
N ARG A 47 5.44 -26.40 27.97
CA ARG A 47 4.88 -27.73 28.23
C ARG A 47 3.36 -27.69 28.44
N HIS A 48 2.88 -26.88 29.38
CA HIS A 48 1.48 -26.91 29.80
C HIS A 48 0.53 -26.12 28.90
N ASN A 49 1.00 -25.00 28.35
CA ASN A 49 0.13 -24.04 27.67
C ASN A 49 0.22 -24.12 26.14
N MET A 50 1.34 -24.59 25.59
CA MET A 50 1.52 -24.67 24.13
C MET A 50 1.37 -26.09 23.56
N THR A 51 1.41 -27.12 24.39
CA THR A 51 1.28 -28.52 23.94
C THR A 51 0.11 -29.22 24.61
N ASN A 52 -0.31 -30.35 24.05
CA ASN A 52 -1.32 -31.22 24.67
C ASN A 52 -0.78 -32.08 25.85
N TYR A 53 0.36 -31.72 26.44
CA TYR A 53 1.04 -32.47 27.51
C TYR A 53 0.10 -32.91 28.64
N ASP A 54 -0.67 -31.99 29.21
CA ASP A 54 -1.55 -32.31 30.33
C ASP A 54 -2.67 -33.26 29.93
N LYS A 55 -3.24 -33.07 28.74
CA LYS A 55 -4.26 -33.96 28.18
C LYS A 55 -3.74 -35.38 28.01
N ILE A 56 -2.53 -35.53 27.48
CA ILE A 56 -1.89 -36.84 27.27
C ILE A 56 -1.64 -37.55 28.61
N LEU A 57 -1.16 -36.84 29.64
CA LEU A 57 -0.97 -37.43 30.95
C LEU A 57 -2.29 -37.80 31.63
N ASP A 58 -3.34 -36.98 31.47
CA ASP A 58 -4.65 -37.28 32.00
C ASP A 58 -5.31 -38.48 31.31
N ASP A 59 -5.12 -38.63 30.00
CA ASP A 59 -5.62 -39.79 29.25
C ASP A 59 -4.93 -41.09 29.72
N VAL A 60 -3.61 -41.04 29.94
CA VAL A 60 -2.85 -42.15 30.53
C VAL A 60 -3.36 -42.47 31.94
N ARG A 61 -3.55 -41.45 32.79
CA ARG A 61 -4.07 -41.62 34.14
C ARG A 61 -5.47 -42.24 34.15
N LYS A 62 -6.36 -41.83 33.23
CA LYS A 62 -7.70 -42.41 33.08
C LYS A 62 -7.66 -43.88 32.63
N GLN A 63 -6.68 -44.27 31.82
CA GLN A 63 -6.55 -45.63 31.30
C GLN A 63 -5.97 -46.63 32.31
N GLN A 64 -4.93 -46.25 33.06
CA GLN A 64 -4.21 -47.19 33.93
C GLN A 64 -4.24 -46.82 35.43
N GLY A 65 -4.87 -45.71 35.80
CA GLY A 65 -5.03 -45.25 37.19
C GLY A 65 -3.86 -44.44 37.77
N TYR A 66 -2.70 -44.44 37.12
CA TYR A 66 -1.51 -43.67 37.53
C TYR A 66 -0.69 -43.20 36.33
N VAL A 67 0.30 -42.35 36.55
CA VAL A 67 1.30 -41.94 35.54
C VAL A 67 2.67 -42.31 36.11
N SER A 68 3.45 -43.10 35.37
CA SER A 68 4.83 -43.44 35.81
C SER A 68 5.80 -42.30 35.47
N GLY A 69 6.88 -42.17 36.25
CA GLY A 69 7.93 -41.19 35.97
C GLY A 69 8.58 -41.35 34.58
N ARG A 70 8.59 -42.57 34.02
CA ARG A 70 9.03 -42.81 32.63
C ARG A 70 8.09 -42.15 31.63
N GLN A 71 6.78 -42.28 31.82
CA GLN A 71 5.76 -41.70 30.94
C GLN A 71 5.73 -40.18 31.05
N GLU A 72 5.87 -39.63 32.26
CA GLU A 72 5.98 -38.19 32.49
C GLU A 72 7.23 -37.61 31.80
N LYS A 73 8.38 -38.30 31.91
CA LYS A 73 9.61 -37.91 31.23
C LYS A 73 9.46 -37.97 29.70
N GLN A 74 8.80 -39.00 29.17
CA GLN A 74 8.55 -39.12 27.73
C GLN A 74 7.67 -37.98 27.21
N ALA A 75 6.58 -37.66 27.92
CA ALA A 75 5.71 -36.55 27.57
C ALA A 75 6.44 -35.20 27.64
N ALA A 76 7.28 -35.00 28.66
CA ALA A 76 8.05 -33.76 28.82
C ALA A 76 9.09 -33.58 27.70
N ILE A 77 9.77 -34.67 27.29
CA ILE A 77 10.68 -34.67 26.15
C ILE A 77 9.92 -34.35 24.86
N GLY A 78 8.77 -35.00 24.61
CA GLY A 78 7.96 -34.73 23.42
C GLY A 78 7.52 -33.27 23.33
N ALA A 79 7.12 -32.68 24.45
CA ALA A 79 6.75 -31.26 24.50
C ALA A 79 7.93 -30.34 24.15
N ALA A 80 9.11 -30.61 24.73
CA ALA A 80 10.33 -29.87 24.43
C ALA A 80 10.69 -29.95 22.93
N GLU A 81 10.60 -31.14 22.34
CA GLU A 81 10.93 -31.34 20.93
C GLU A 81 10.01 -30.58 19.99
N LYS A 82 8.71 -30.59 20.25
CA LYS A 82 7.74 -29.83 19.45
C LYS A 82 7.95 -28.33 19.52
N VAL A 83 8.29 -27.83 20.71
CA VAL A 83 8.58 -26.41 20.91
C VAL A 83 9.89 -26.01 20.21
N LEU A 84 10.93 -26.84 20.32
CA LEU A 84 12.21 -26.61 19.61
C LEU A 84 12.04 -26.70 18.09
N GLU A 85 11.21 -27.61 17.60
CA GLU A 85 10.88 -27.72 16.17
C GLU A 85 10.19 -26.43 15.67
N LEU A 86 9.23 -25.89 16.44
CA LEU A 86 8.57 -24.62 16.14
C LEU A 86 9.58 -23.46 16.09
N GLN A 87 10.41 -23.32 17.13
CA GLN A 87 11.47 -22.30 17.18
C GLN A 87 12.41 -22.38 15.98
N ARG A 88 12.85 -23.60 15.63
CA ARG A 88 13.73 -23.82 14.49
C ARG A 88 13.06 -23.40 13.18
N ASN A 89 11.78 -23.71 13.00
CA ASN A 89 11.04 -23.35 11.80
C ASN A 89 10.86 -21.83 11.66
N GLU A 90 10.58 -21.12 12.77
CA GLU A 90 10.53 -19.65 12.76
C GLU A 90 11.89 -19.04 12.40
N HIS A 91 12.98 -19.55 12.97
CA HIS A 91 14.32 -19.10 12.61
C HIS A 91 14.64 -19.33 11.13
N ILE A 92 14.30 -20.51 10.58
CA ILE A 92 14.50 -20.80 9.15
C ILE A 92 13.70 -19.82 8.29
N LYS A 93 12.46 -19.50 8.67
CA LYS A 93 11.61 -18.54 7.95
C LYS A 93 12.24 -17.16 7.95
N VAL A 94 12.66 -16.64 9.11
CA VAL A 94 13.32 -15.33 9.23
C VAL A 94 14.58 -15.26 8.36
N VAL A 95 15.40 -16.30 8.37
CA VAL A 95 16.62 -16.37 7.54
C VAL A 95 16.27 -16.35 6.05
N LYS A 96 15.28 -17.14 5.62
CA LYS A 96 14.83 -17.15 4.21
C LYS A 96 14.28 -15.79 3.78
N ASP A 97 13.46 -15.16 4.60
CA ASP A 97 12.90 -13.84 4.31
C ASP A 97 14.00 -12.78 4.20
N ALA A 98 15.00 -12.81 5.09
CA ALA A 98 16.16 -11.93 5.02
C ALA A 98 16.97 -12.16 3.74
N GLN A 99 17.18 -13.42 3.34
CA GLN A 99 17.86 -13.76 2.08
C GLN A 99 17.09 -13.27 0.85
N ILE A 100 15.78 -13.45 0.79
CA ILE A 100 14.93 -12.96 -0.30
C ILE A 100 15.04 -11.44 -0.42
N LYS A 101 14.88 -10.73 0.71
CA LYS A 101 15.02 -9.27 0.76
C LYS A 101 16.42 -8.81 0.34
N GLY A 102 17.47 -9.48 0.84
CA GLY A 102 18.86 -9.18 0.48
C GLY A 102 19.13 -9.39 -1.01
N ASN A 103 18.62 -10.47 -1.60
CA ASN A 103 18.74 -10.73 -3.04
C ASN A 103 18.01 -9.69 -3.88
N PHE A 104 16.80 -9.30 -3.46
CA PHE A 104 16.05 -8.23 -4.12
C PHE A 104 16.82 -6.91 -4.09
N ILE A 105 17.36 -6.52 -2.93
CA ILE A 105 18.19 -5.32 -2.80
C ILE A 105 19.41 -5.42 -3.72
N LYS A 106 20.13 -6.56 -3.71
CA LYS A 106 21.28 -6.78 -4.59
C LYS A 106 20.93 -6.63 -6.09
N GLN A 107 19.77 -7.14 -6.52
CA GLN A 107 19.27 -6.95 -7.88
C GLN A 107 19.01 -5.48 -8.21
N LEU A 108 18.47 -4.71 -7.26
CA LEU A 108 18.29 -3.26 -7.45
C LEU A 108 19.64 -2.54 -7.58
N PHE A 109 20.62 -2.87 -6.74
CA PHE A 109 21.98 -2.31 -6.86
C PHE A 109 22.57 -2.57 -8.25
N GLN A 110 22.47 -3.82 -8.74
CA GLN A 110 22.95 -4.20 -10.07
C GLN A 110 22.19 -3.47 -11.18
N LYS A 111 20.86 -3.44 -11.11
CA LYS A 111 19.99 -2.82 -12.11
C LYS A 111 20.25 -1.32 -12.26
N PHE A 112 20.49 -0.63 -11.15
CA PHE A 112 20.74 0.81 -11.14
C PHE A 112 22.23 1.17 -11.19
N GLY A 113 23.13 0.18 -11.21
CA GLY A 113 24.57 0.42 -11.24
C GLY A 113 25.10 1.18 -10.02
N VAL A 114 24.43 1.07 -8.88
CA VAL A 114 24.78 1.77 -7.64
C VAL A 114 25.49 0.83 -6.68
N ALA A 115 26.53 1.33 -6.00
CA ALA A 115 27.36 0.54 -5.09
C ALA A 115 26.98 0.70 -3.61
N THR A 116 26.15 1.69 -3.26
CA THR A 116 25.77 2.01 -1.88
C THR A 116 24.26 2.10 -1.71
N ALA A 117 23.78 1.83 -0.49
CA ALA A 117 22.36 1.91 -0.16
C ALA A 117 21.83 3.34 -0.28
N SER A 118 22.64 4.35 0.10
CA SER A 118 22.28 5.75 -0.04
C SER A 118 22.06 6.17 -1.50
N ALA A 119 22.93 5.71 -2.41
CA ALA A 119 22.79 5.98 -3.84
C ALA A 119 21.57 5.27 -4.44
N LEU A 120 21.24 4.05 -3.97
CA LEU A 120 20.01 3.37 -4.36
C LEU A 120 18.77 4.16 -3.92
N THR A 121 18.73 4.64 -2.68
CA THR A 121 17.61 5.43 -2.17
C THR A 121 17.42 6.71 -3.00
N GLN A 122 18.51 7.45 -3.26
CA GLN A 122 18.44 8.64 -4.11
C GLN A 122 17.92 8.35 -5.51
N LYS A 123 18.34 7.23 -6.13
CA LYS A 123 17.83 6.83 -7.45
C LYS A 123 16.34 6.48 -7.43
N LEU A 124 15.86 5.85 -6.36
CA LEU A 124 14.44 5.55 -6.20
C LEU A 124 13.61 6.82 -5.97
N ASP A 125 14.13 7.78 -5.20
CA ASP A 125 13.50 9.07 -4.97
C ASP A 125 13.41 9.89 -6.26
N GLU A 126 14.49 9.95 -7.05
CA GLU A 126 14.51 10.58 -8.38
C GLU A 126 13.45 9.98 -9.32
N LEU A 127 13.32 8.64 -9.34
CA LEU A 127 12.31 7.96 -10.17
C LEU A 127 10.88 8.27 -9.69
N SER A 128 10.66 8.33 -8.37
CA SER A 128 9.38 8.70 -7.79
C SER A 128 8.97 10.12 -8.21
N GLU A 129 9.92 11.06 -8.19
CA GLU A 129 9.66 12.43 -8.59
C GLU A 129 9.38 12.55 -10.10
N ASN A 130 10.13 11.83 -10.93
CA ASN A 130 9.86 11.77 -12.37
C ASN A 130 8.47 11.19 -12.68
N ILE A 131 8.00 10.18 -11.94
CA ILE A 131 6.64 9.63 -12.09
C ILE A 131 5.58 10.68 -11.77
N LYS A 132 5.75 11.47 -10.71
CA LYS A 132 4.81 12.56 -10.38
C LYS A 132 4.77 13.59 -11.49
N GLN A 133 5.93 13.99 -12.02
CA GLN A 133 6.01 14.95 -13.12
C GLN A 133 5.31 14.42 -14.38
N ILE A 134 5.50 13.15 -14.75
CA ILE A 134 4.78 12.51 -15.86
C ILE A 134 3.26 12.54 -15.61
N SER A 135 2.81 12.21 -14.40
CA SER A 135 1.38 12.26 -14.06
C SER A 135 0.79 13.67 -14.18
N HIS A 136 1.53 14.71 -13.76
CA HIS A 136 1.12 16.10 -13.96
C HIS A 136 1.02 16.48 -15.44
N LEU A 137 1.98 16.05 -16.27
CA LEU A 137 1.94 16.27 -17.71
C LEU A 137 0.75 15.57 -18.37
N GLU A 138 0.47 14.32 -18.01
CA GLU A 138 -0.69 13.58 -18.50
C GLU A 138 -2.01 14.26 -18.13
N ASN A 139 -2.14 14.74 -16.89
CA ASN A 139 -3.32 15.47 -16.43
C ASN A 139 -3.48 16.80 -17.17
N SER A 140 -2.38 17.52 -17.42
CA SER A 140 -2.37 18.73 -18.22
C SER A 140 -2.82 18.46 -19.66
N GLN A 141 -2.30 17.40 -20.29
CA GLN A 141 -2.68 17.00 -21.65
C GLN A 141 -4.16 16.60 -21.73
N ARG A 142 -4.68 15.82 -20.79
CA ARG A 142 -6.11 15.47 -20.71
C ARG A 142 -7.01 16.68 -20.51
N SER A 143 -6.55 17.64 -19.71
CA SER A 143 -7.28 18.89 -19.47
C SER A 143 -7.33 19.74 -20.74
N LEU A 144 -6.21 19.87 -21.46
CA LEU A 144 -6.15 20.56 -22.76
C LEU A 144 -7.04 19.88 -23.81
N GLN A 145 -7.06 18.55 -23.86
CA GLN A 145 -7.92 17.80 -24.77
C GLN A 145 -9.40 18.04 -24.45
N THR A 146 -9.80 17.90 -23.18
CA THR A 146 -11.17 18.18 -22.71
C THR A 146 -11.58 19.62 -23.02
N TRP A 147 -10.68 20.58 -22.82
CA TRP A 147 -10.95 21.99 -23.11
C TRP A 147 -11.17 22.23 -24.61
N ASN A 148 -10.34 21.63 -25.46
CA ASN A 148 -10.50 21.70 -26.92
C ASN A 148 -11.81 21.05 -27.39
N ASP A 149 -12.21 19.92 -26.82
CA ASP A 149 -13.47 19.26 -27.16
C ASP A 149 -14.68 20.05 -26.68
N THR A 150 -14.62 20.63 -25.48
CA THR A 150 -15.64 21.55 -24.96
C THR A 150 -15.80 22.76 -25.87
N TYR A 151 -14.69 23.36 -26.32
CA TYR A 151 -14.70 24.49 -27.24
C TYR A 151 -15.33 24.13 -28.60
N ARG A 152 -15.04 22.94 -29.14
CA ARG A 152 -15.68 22.44 -30.37
C ARG A 152 -17.19 22.29 -30.21
N VAL A 153 -17.64 21.69 -29.12
CA VAL A 153 -19.08 21.53 -28.83
C VAL A 153 -19.76 22.89 -28.66
N GLN A 154 -19.15 23.82 -27.92
CA GLN A 154 -19.67 25.18 -27.74
C GLN A 154 -19.83 25.92 -29.06
N LYS A 155 -18.84 25.82 -29.95
CA LYS A 155 -18.90 26.41 -31.29
C LYS A 155 -20.12 25.90 -32.06
N GLU A 156 -20.33 24.59 -32.15
CA GLU A 156 -21.46 24.03 -32.89
C GLU A 156 -22.81 24.37 -32.24
N LEU A 157 -22.90 24.37 -30.92
CA LEU A 157 -24.11 24.77 -30.20
C LEU A 157 -24.49 26.23 -30.46
N VAL A 158 -23.50 27.14 -30.49
CA VAL A 158 -23.76 28.56 -30.80
C VAL A 158 -24.26 28.72 -32.23
N LYS A 159 -23.66 28.01 -33.21
CA LYS A 159 -24.15 28.03 -34.60
C LYS A 159 -25.60 27.56 -34.71
N GLU A 160 -25.92 26.43 -34.07
CA GLU A 160 -27.28 25.87 -34.09
C GLU A 160 -28.28 26.82 -33.41
N LEU A 161 -27.90 27.45 -32.30
CA LEU A 161 -28.73 28.45 -31.64
C LEU A 161 -28.98 29.70 -32.49
N LEU A 162 -27.97 30.18 -33.23
CA LEU A 162 -28.13 31.32 -34.15
C LEU A 162 -29.06 30.98 -35.31
N LYS A 163 -28.96 29.76 -35.86
CA LYS A 163 -29.90 29.25 -36.88
C LYS A 163 -31.33 29.16 -36.32
N GLN A 164 -31.51 28.57 -35.13
CA GLN A 164 -32.82 28.43 -34.49
C GLN A 164 -33.50 29.77 -34.19
N LYS A 165 -32.72 30.80 -33.87
CA LYS A 165 -33.23 32.15 -33.61
C LYS A 165 -33.47 33.00 -34.86
N ASN A 166 -33.33 32.41 -36.06
CA ASN A 166 -33.45 33.12 -37.35
C ASN A 166 -32.59 34.40 -37.40
N VAL A 167 -31.37 34.33 -36.86
CA VAL A 167 -30.41 35.44 -36.96
C VAL A 167 -29.96 35.56 -38.42
N SER A 168 -29.68 36.77 -38.88
CA SER A 168 -29.26 37.02 -40.26
C SER A 168 -27.99 36.24 -40.62
N GLU A 169 -27.96 35.77 -41.87
CA GLU A 169 -26.91 34.88 -42.37
C GLU A 169 -25.52 35.55 -42.34
N ASP A 170 -25.46 36.87 -42.52
CA ASP A 170 -24.24 37.68 -42.40
C ASP A 170 -23.63 37.60 -41.00
N VAL A 171 -24.45 37.66 -39.95
CA VAL A 171 -23.99 37.57 -38.55
C VAL A 171 -23.51 36.17 -38.22
N ILE A 172 -24.15 35.14 -38.77
CA ILE A 172 -23.70 33.74 -38.63
C ILE A 172 -22.31 33.56 -39.27
N ILE A 173 -22.09 34.14 -40.46
CA ILE A 173 -20.79 34.10 -41.16
C ILE A 173 -19.70 34.82 -40.35
N GLU A 174 -20.01 35.94 -39.71
CA GLU A 174 -19.06 36.67 -38.87
C GLU A 174 -18.70 35.91 -37.60
N VAL A 175 -19.69 35.32 -36.91
CA VAL A 175 -19.45 34.47 -35.74
C VAL A 175 -18.60 33.24 -36.10
N ASP A 176 -18.85 32.65 -37.27
CA ASP A 176 -18.05 31.54 -37.80
C ASP A 176 -16.59 31.92 -38.06
N LYS A 177 -16.34 33.15 -38.55
CA LYS A 177 -14.98 33.67 -38.72
C LYS A 177 -14.27 33.85 -37.37
N ILE A 178 -14.97 34.30 -36.32
CA ILE A 178 -14.40 34.42 -34.97
C ILE A 178 -14.00 33.03 -34.44
N TYR A 179 -14.93 32.07 -34.44
CA TYR A 179 -14.67 30.70 -33.97
C TYR A 179 -13.74 29.89 -34.89
N GLY A 180 -13.46 30.39 -36.10
CA GLY A 180 -12.48 29.81 -37.03
C GLY A 180 -11.06 30.36 -36.86
N THR A 181 -10.89 31.44 -36.10
CA THR A 181 -9.61 32.13 -35.97
C THR A 181 -8.69 31.41 -34.97
N ARG A 182 -7.51 30.99 -35.43
CA ARG A 182 -6.51 30.26 -34.61
C ARG A 182 -5.64 31.17 -33.73
N SER A 183 -5.72 32.49 -33.93
CA SER A 183 -4.92 33.48 -33.19
C SER A 183 -5.79 34.22 -32.17
N VAL A 184 -5.44 34.11 -30.89
CA VAL A 184 -6.14 34.80 -29.79
C VAL A 184 -6.16 36.31 -30.02
N ASN A 185 -5.04 36.90 -30.45
CA ASN A 185 -4.96 38.35 -30.68
C ASN A 185 -5.87 38.81 -31.82
N LYS A 186 -5.97 38.01 -32.89
CA LYS A 186 -6.83 38.31 -34.03
C LYS A 186 -8.31 38.10 -33.69
N ALA A 187 -8.65 37.08 -32.90
CA ALA A 187 -10.01 36.88 -32.41
C ALA A 187 -10.45 38.05 -31.50
N VAL A 188 -9.55 38.57 -30.65
CA VAL A 188 -9.81 39.76 -29.83
C VAL A 188 -10.01 41.00 -30.70
N GLU A 189 -9.17 41.22 -31.70
CA GLU A 189 -9.30 42.34 -32.64
C GLU A 189 -10.63 42.30 -33.40
N MET A 190 -11.01 41.12 -33.91
CA MET A 190 -12.30 40.91 -34.60
C MET A 190 -13.50 41.11 -33.65
N GLY A 191 -13.39 40.65 -32.39
CA GLY A 191 -14.40 40.92 -31.37
C GLY A 191 -14.56 42.41 -31.06
N CYS A 192 -13.44 43.14 -30.92
CA CYS A 192 -13.47 44.59 -30.69
C CYS A 192 -14.15 45.34 -31.86
N GLN A 193 -13.86 44.94 -33.10
CA GLN A 193 -14.48 45.52 -34.29
C GLN A 193 -15.99 45.24 -34.34
N LEU A 194 -16.41 44.00 -34.04
CA LEU A 194 -17.82 43.57 -34.07
C LEU A 194 -18.70 44.30 -33.06
N PHE A 195 -18.22 44.52 -31.84
CA PHE A 195 -18.98 45.24 -30.83
C PHE A 195 -18.83 46.75 -30.92
N ASN A 196 -18.12 47.25 -31.94
CA ASN A 196 -17.71 48.66 -32.09
C ASN A 196 -17.16 49.22 -30.77
N TRP A 197 -16.48 48.36 -30.01
CA TRP A 197 -15.83 48.75 -28.79
C TRP A 197 -14.58 49.47 -29.23
N GLU A 198 -14.49 50.77 -28.94
CA GLU A 198 -13.17 51.39 -28.80
C GLU A 198 -12.32 50.45 -27.92
N ALA A 199 -11.00 50.49 -28.02
CA ALA A 199 -10.09 49.85 -27.06
C ALA A 199 -10.16 50.54 -25.67
N SER A 200 -11.39 50.84 -25.27
CA SER A 200 -11.94 51.54 -24.14
C SER A 200 -11.59 50.79 -22.88
N GLN A 201 -11.48 51.59 -21.83
CA GLN A 201 -10.95 51.26 -20.52
C GLN A 201 -11.48 49.94 -19.94
N THR A 202 -12.63 49.43 -20.39
CA THR A 202 -13.17 48.11 -20.06
C THR A 202 -12.24 46.94 -20.38
N ILE A 203 -11.57 46.91 -21.55
CA ILE A 203 -10.59 45.85 -21.87
C ILE A 203 -9.31 46.03 -21.03
N LYS A 204 -8.91 47.27 -20.72
CA LYS A 204 -7.82 47.54 -19.76
C LYS A 204 -8.19 47.10 -18.34
N LEU A 205 -9.44 47.31 -17.92
CA LEU A 205 -10.01 46.92 -16.62
C LEU A 205 -10.15 45.40 -16.49
N ILE A 206 -10.59 44.72 -17.55
CA ILE A 206 -10.66 43.25 -17.61
C ILE A 206 -9.25 42.66 -17.65
N LYS A 207 -8.32 43.22 -18.46
CA LYS A 207 -6.90 42.80 -18.42
C LYS A 207 -6.28 43.05 -17.05
N SER A 208 -6.56 44.17 -16.37
CA SER A 208 -6.05 44.41 -15.02
C SER A 208 -6.66 43.44 -14.01
N ALA A 209 -7.98 43.21 -14.05
CA ALA A 209 -8.64 42.27 -13.15
C ALA A 209 -8.10 40.83 -13.30
N VAL A 210 -7.87 40.38 -14.55
CA VAL A 210 -7.28 39.06 -14.86
C VAL A 210 -5.79 39.00 -14.48
N ARG A 211 -5.05 40.12 -14.55
CA ARG A 211 -3.64 40.18 -14.11
C ARG A 211 -3.51 40.14 -12.58
N TYR A 212 -4.42 40.79 -11.86
CA TYR A 212 -4.46 40.78 -10.39
C TYR A 212 -5.02 39.47 -9.80
N SER A 213 -5.91 38.76 -10.52
CA SER A 213 -6.35 37.43 -10.07
C SER A 213 -5.24 36.38 -10.15
N LYS A 214 -4.23 36.57 -11.01
CA LYS A 214 -3.04 35.71 -11.07
C LYS A 214 -2.03 36.01 -9.96
N LEU A 215 -1.89 37.27 -9.53
CA LEU A 215 -1.01 37.66 -8.43
C LEU A 215 -1.54 37.24 -7.04
N LYS A 216 -2.86 37.09 -6.87
CA LYS A 216 -3.47 36.56 -5.63
C LYS A 216 -3.35 35.04 -5.44
N LEU A 217 -2.82 34.32 -6.42
CA LEU A 217 -2.61 32.87 -6.37
C LEU A 217 -1.13 32.51 -6.11
N GLU A 218 -0.26 33.50 -5.91
CA GLU A 218 1.17 33.34 -5.60
C GLU A 218 1.58 33.90 -4.21
N GLU A 219 0.60 34.17 -3.33
CA GLU A 219 0.77 34.33 -1.87
C GLU A 219 0.01 33.22 -1.14
#